data_AF-A0A1A9R2E6-F1
#
_entry.id   AF-A0A1A9R2E6-F1
#
_cell.length_a   1.000
_cell.length_b   1.000
_cell.length_c   1.000
_cell.angle_alpha   90.00
_cell.angle_beta   90.00
_cell.angle_gamma   90.00
#
_symmetry.space_group_name_H-M   'P 1'
#
loop_
_entity.id
_entity.type
_entity.pdbx_description
1 polymer ?
#
loop_
_entity_poly.entity_id
_entity_poly.type
_entity_poly.pdbx_seq_one_letter_code
_entity_poly.pdbx_strand_id
1 'polypeptide(L)'
;MRRNIRELVFFGSGVVAEKSLKSKPAFIVDNNPDLVGGFFHGIEIKSPEALRNRSDEFEVVICTTSVSEVKAQLEKLGFVWGKDARVSDYLEERLEIAELEDERFAFLISSGLPSNATDDSGGGVYKIQEGDSDYPDIEKLYPGNIHGMIRYKDGIAISSQGEGIIVLDADYNVSSVIPLPKSSRPHGLRPFKGGWVFISSYNDSIVGISSQGETLFEYPFSDKKTKFSSAQHHCNDLIVVGSFAYVSMFSVSGNWKRGVYDGGLVEVNLDTGEMKVVVNNLTMPHSVDFIDGSLRILNSFKGEVLTNNFESQFVLSGFVRGYEENDKYCFVGESKNRNFSRLNVGRSPVSVDSKVTVIHKKRGFCRSIPLPKRISEVHSLILL
;
A
#
# COMPACT_ATOMS: atom_id res chain seq x y z
N MET A 1 4.48 15.86 48.67
CA MET A 1 3.19 15.54 48.04
C MET A 1 3.07 14.04 47.95
N ARG A 2 2.13 13.41 48.67
CA ARG A 2 1.78 12.00 48.46
C ARG A 2 1.08 11.92 47.10
N ARG A 3 1.56 11.09 46.17
CA ARG A 3 0.76 10.71 45.00
C ARG A 3 -0.51 10.06 45.54
N ASN A 4 -1.70 10.61 45.24
CA ASN A 4 -2.94 9.87 45.44
C ASN A 4 -2.83 8.61 44.57
N ILE A 5 -2.84 7.45 45.21
CA ILE A 5 -2.90 6.16 44.50
C ILE A 5 -4.37 6.01 44.11
N ARG A 6 -4.65 6.09 42.82
CA ARG A 6 -6.00 5.84 42.28
C ARG A 6 -6.29 4.35 42.36
N GLU A 7 -7.53 4.00 42.66
CA GLU A 7 -7.99 2.61 42.64
C GLU A 7 -8.23 2.16 41.21
N LEU A 8 -7.88 0.91 40.91
CA LEU A 8 -8.05 0.34 39.58
C LEU A 8 -9.50 -0.13 39.40
N VAL A 9 -10.14 0.24 38.30
CA VAL A 9 -11.47 -0.23 37.91
C VAL A 9 -11.40 -0.87 36.53
N PHE A 10 -12.08 -2.00 36.34
CA PHE A 10 -12.20 -2.60 35.02
C PHE A 10 -13.51 -2.21 34.35
N PHE A 11 -13.46 -1.93 33.04
CA PHE A 11 -14.66 -1.67 32.23
C PHE A 11 -14.92 -2.87 31.31
N GLY A 12 -15.96 -3.66 31.63
CA GLY A 12 -16.36 -4.89 30.96
C GLY A 12 -16.01 -6.14 31.79
N SER A 13 -16.95 -7.07 31.95
CA SER A 13 -16.78 -8.30 32.73
C SER A 13 -16.65 -9.57 31.87
N GLY A 14 -15.67 -9.59 30.95
CA GLY A 14 -15.44 -10.72 30.03
C GLY A 14 -14.09 -11.43 30.21
N VAL A 15 -13.72 -12.25 29.23
CA VAL A 15 -12.46 -13.03 29.21
C VAL A 15 -11.22 -12.16 29.41
N VAL A 16 -11.23 -10.92 28.89
CA VAL A 16 -10.11 -9.98 29.08
C VAL A 16 -10.01 -9.52 30.53
N ALA A 17 -11.15 -9.27 31.19
CA ALA A 17 -11.18 -8.93 32.60
C ALA A 17 -10.66 -10.10 33.44
N GLU A 18 -11.08 -11.33 33.12
CA GLU A 18 -10.60 -12.57 33.75
C GLU A 18 -9.07 -12.71 33.67
N LYS A 19 -8.50 -12.53 32.48
CA LYS A 19 -7.04 -12.55 32.26
C LYS A 19 -6.32 -11.44 33.03
N SER A 20 -7.00 -10.32 33.27
CA SER A 20 -6.45 -9.13 33.93
C SER A 20 -6.60 -9.16 35.46
N LEU A 21 -7.27 -10.15 36.06
CA LEU A 21 -7.60 -10.20 37.49
C LEU A 21 -6.39 -10.11 38.44
N LYS A 22 -5.17 -10.44 37.97
CA LYS A 22 -3.93 -10.27 38.75
C LYS A 22 -3.73 -8.83 39.24
N SER A 23 -4.28 -7.85 38.52
CA SER A 23 -4.19 -6.44 38.87
C SER A 23 -5.17 -6.01 39.97
N LYS A 24 -6.06 -6.91 40.43
CA LYS A 24 -6.99 -6.73 41.57
C LYS A 24 -7.79 -5.41 41.50
N PRO A 25 -8.75 -5.29 40.58
CA PRO A 25 -9.58 -4.09 40.50
C PRO A 25 -10.48 -3.96 41.74
N ALA A 26 -10.80 -2.73 42.14
CA ALA A 26 -11.71 -2.43 43.25
C ALA A 26 -13.15 -2.89 42.93
N PHE A 27 -13.58 -2.69 41.68
CA PHE A 27 -14.82 -3.20 41.12
C PHE A 27 -14.74 -3.26 39.59
N ILE A 28 -15.75 -3.85 38.96
CA ILE A 28 -15.93 -3.86 37.50
C ILE A 28 -17.14 -2.98 37.17
N VAL A 29 -17.11 -2.27 36.05
CA VAL A 29 -18.30 -1.62 35.48
C VAL A 29 -18.69 -2.29 34.17
N ASP A 30 -19.99 -2.45 33.92
CA ASP A 30 -20.49 -3.01 32.66
C ASP A 30 -21.75 -2.25 32.19
N ASN A 31 -21.91 -2.11 30.88
CA ASN A 31 -23.06 -1.46 30.27
C ASN A 31 -24.30 -2.37 30.25
N ASN A 32 -24.12 -3.69 30.39
CA ASN A 32 -25.22 -4.63 30.42
C ASN A 32 -25.96 -4.54 31.78
N PRO A 33 -27.22 -4.05 31.81
CA PRO A 33 -27.97 -3.90 33.06
C PRO A 33 -28.21 -5.23 33.79
N ASP A 34 -28.22 -6.36 33.07
CA ASP A 34 -28.42 -7.69 33.66
C ASP A 34 -27.23 -8.14 34.53
N LEU A 35 -26.05 -7.56 34.32
CA LEU A 35 -24.83 -7.88 35.07
C LEU A 35 -24.64 -6.95 36.28
N VAL A 36 -25.24 -5.76 36.25
CA VAL A 36 -25.08 -4.74 37.30
C VAL A 36 -25.68 -5.24 38.63
N GLY A 37 -24.91 -5.08 39.71
CA GLY A 37 -25.25 -5.61 41.04
C GLY A 37 -24.85 -7.08 41.25
N GLY A 38 -24.37 -7.75 40.20
CA GLY A 38 -23.80 -9.08 40.27
C GLY A 38 -22.32 -9.09 40.67
N PHE A 39 -21.70 -10.27 40.54
CA PHE A 39 -20.28 -10.47 40.81
C PHE A 39 -19.59 -11.22 39.67
N PHE A 40 -18.36 -10.84 39.36
CA PHE A 40 -17.48 -11.53 38.43
C PHE A 40 -16.21 -11.96 39.17
N HIS A 41 -15.98 -13.27 39.31
CA HIS A 41 -14.89 -13.83 40.13
C HIS A 41 -14.79 -13.22 41.53
N GLY A 42 -15.93 -12.94 42.17
CA GLY A 42 -16.02 -12.36 43.51
C GLY A 42 -15.84 -10.83 43.58
N ILE A 43 -15.73 -10.15 42.44
CA ILE A 43 -15.64 -8.68 42.34
C ILE A 43 -17.00 -8.13 41.92
N GLU A 44 -17.49 -7.10 42.61
CA GLU A 44 -18.79 -6.47 42.35
C GLU A 44 -18.81 -5.81 40.97
N ILE A 45 -19.92 -5.98 40.24
CA ILE A 45 -20.18 -5.31 38.97
C ILE A 45 -21.12 -4.12 39.21
N LYS A 46 -20.73 -2.93 38.78
CA LYS A 46 -21.49 -1.68 38.93
C LYS A 46 -21.90 -1.12 37.57
N SER A 47 -22.86 -0.19 37.59
CA SER A 47 -23.15 0.61 36.42
C SER A 47 -22.02 1.63 36.16
N PRO A 48 -21.83 2.08 34.91
CA PRO A 48 -20.82 3.09 34.57
C PRO A 48 -20.98 4.41 35.34
N GLU A 49 -22.20 4.71 35.80
CA GLU A 49 -22.51 5.89 36.62
C GLU A 49 -21.70 5.96 37.92
N ALA A 50 -21.22 4.81 38.44
CA ALA A 50 -20.34 4.76 39.59
C ALA A 50 -19.01 5.52 39.40
N LEU A 51 -18.63 5.79 38.15
CA LEU A 51 -17.41 6.50 37.77
C LEU A 51 -17.58 8.01 37.59
N ARG A 52 -18.82 8.53 37.48
CA ARG A 52 -19.08 9.92 37.08
C ARG A 52 -18.30 10.95 37.92
N ASN A 53 -17.46 11.74 37.27
CA ASN A 53 -16.61 12.80 37.84
C ASN A 53 -15.62 12.31 38.92
N ARG A 54 -15.20 11.03 38.89
CA ARG A 54 -14.29 10.42 39.87
C ARG A 54 -12.93 10.03 39.27
N SER A 55 -12.47 10.78 38.27
CA SER A 55 -11.17 10.55 37.61
C SER A 55 -9.96 10.82 38.53
N ASP A 56 -10.15 11.53 39.64
CA ASP A 56 -9.13 11.69 40.68
C ASP A 56 -9.05 10.49 41.64
N GLU A 57 -10.08 9.64 41.67
CA GLU A 57 -10.18 8.46 42.53
C GLU A 57 -9.84 7.17 41.79
N PHE A 58 -10.19 7.08 40.50
CA PHE A 58 -10.08 5.84 39.73
C PHE A 58 -9.17 5.94 38.51
N GLU A 59 -8.47 4.85 38.24
CA GLU A 59 -7.87 4.56 36.94
C GLU A 59 -8.68 3.43 36.28
N VAL A 60 -9.14 3.65 35.05
CA VAL A 60 -10.00 2.69 34.34
C VAL A 60 -9.19 1.88 33.33
N VAL A 61 -9.26 0.55 33.41
CA VAL A 61 -8.73 -0.36 32.40
C VAL A 61 -9.89 -0.99 31.63
N ILE A 62 -9.92 -0.75 30.33
CA ILE A 62 -10.96 -1.28 29.44
C ILE A 62 -10.65 -2.74 29.11
N CYS A 63 -11.63 -3.58 29.39
CA CYS A 63 -11.60 -5.03 29.24
C CYS A 63 -12.70 -5.54 28.28
N THR A 64 -13.29 -4.64 27.48
CA THR A 64 -14.28 -4.96 26.44
C THR A 64 -13.77 -4.59 25.04
N THR A 65 -14.32 -5.25 24.03
CA THR A 65 -13.98 -5.03 22.61
C THR A 65 -14.61 -3.76 22.04
N SER A 66 -15.64 -3.22 22.68
CA SER A 66 -16.31 -1.96 22.30
C SER A 66 -15.50 -0.74 22.75
N VAL A 67 -14.22 -0.65 22.37
CA VAL A 67 -13.31 0.36 22.92
C VAL A 67 -13.72 1.77 22.53
N SER A 68 -14.05 2.03 21.26
CA SER A 68 -14.41 3.37 20.78
C SER A 68 -15.66 3.91 21.51
N GLU A 69 -16.65 3.06 21.75
CA GLU A 69 -17.86 3.40 22.50
C GLU A 69 -17.55 3.71 23.97
N VAL A 70 -16.79 2.84 24.64
CA VAL A 70 -16.43 3.03 26.05
C VAL A 70 -15.52 4.25 26.24
N LYS A 71 -14.62 4.54 25.30
CA LYS A 71 -13.81 5.76 25.31
C LYS A 71 -14.71 7.00 25.31
N ALA A 72 -15.65 7.09 24.36
CA ALA A 72 -16.59 8.21 24.28
C ALA A 72 -17.48 8.32 25.54
N GLN A 73 -17.83 7.18 26.15
CA GLN A 73 -18.58 7.15 27.41
C GLN A 73 -17.75 7.67 28.59
N LEU A 74 -16.50 7.25 28.72
CA LEU A 74 -15.59 7.68 29.78
C LEU A 74 -15.27 9.17 29.70
N GLU A 75 -15.11 9.72 28.50
CA GLU A 75 -14.94 11.16 28.27
C GLU A 75 -16.16 11.94 28.79
N LYS A 76 -17.39 11.45 28.51
CA LYS A 76 -18.63 12.04 29.05
C LYS A 76 -18.74 11.92 30.58
N LEU A 77 -18.09 10.92 31.17
CA LEU A 77 -18.04 10.71 32.63
C LEU A 77 -16.91 11.48 33.33
N GLY A 78 -16.09 12.25 32.58
CA GLY A 78 -15.04 13.11 33.15
C GLY A 78 -13.65 12.49 33.24
N PHE A 79 -13.38 11.41 32.49
CA PHE A 79 -12.05 10.80 32.39
C PHE A 79 -11.30 11.30 31.16
N VAL A 80 -9.99 11.47 31.30
CA VAL A 80 -9.09 11.82 30.19
C VAL A 80 -8.36 10.57 29.70
N TRP A 81 -8.52 10.26 28.40
CA TRP A 81 -7.86 9.12 27.76
C TRP A 81 -6.33 9.20 27.88
N GLY A 82 -5.68 8.07 28.16
CA GLY A 82 -4.22 7.97 28.32
C GLY A 82 -3.68 8.51 29.65
N LYS A 83 -4.52 9.18 30.45
CA LYS A 83 -4.17 9.68 31.79
C LYS A 83 -4.95 8.95 32.89
N ASP A 84 -6.26 8.89 32.74
CA ASP A 84 -7.18 8.32 33.74
C ASP A 84 -7.82 7.01 33.25
N ALA A 85 -7.71 6.72 31.94
CA ALA A 85 -8.20 5.50 31.34
C ALA A 85 -7.21 4.95 30.31
N ARG A 86 -7.07 3.63 30.27
CA ARG A 86 -6.29 2.89 29.28
C ARG A 86 -6.98 1.58 28.92
N VAL A 87 -6.48 0.92 27.88
CA VAL A 87 -6.97 -0.37 27.44
C VAL A 87 -6.10 -1.46 28.06
N SER A 88 -6.70 -2.61 28.35
CA SER A 88 -5.94 -3.79 28.77
C SER A 88 -4.94 -4.19 27.70
N ASP A 89 -3.72 -4.57 28.09
CA ASP A 89 -2.67 -5.04 27.19
C ASP A 89 -3.14 -6.23 26.33
N TYR A 90 -4.12 -7.01 26.81
CA TYR A 90 -4.77 -8.10 26.08
C TYR A 90 -5.68 -7.66 24.91
N LEU A 91 -5.89 -6.35 24.75
CA LEU A 91 -6.73 -5.74 23.72
C LEU A 91 -5.95 -4.78 22.80
N GLU A 92 -4.65 -4.58 23.01
CA GLU A 92 -3.83 -3.67 22.17
C GLU A 92 -3.97 -3.96 20.67
N GLU A 93 -3.90 -5.24 20.27
CA GLU A 93 -4.08 -5.62 18.87
C GLU A 93 -5.46 -5.24 18.32
N ARG A 94 -6.50 -5.31 19.15
CA ARG A 94 -7.86 -4.90 18.76
C ARG A 94 -7.99 -3.38 18.60
N LEU A 95 -7.21 -2.60 19.35
CA LEU A 95 -7.13 -1.16 19.14
C LEU A 95 -6.49 -0.84 17.81
N GLU A 96 -5.36 -1.48 17.50
CA GLU A 96 -4.66 -1.26 16.23
C GLU A 96 -5.58 -1.68 15.04
N ILE A 97 -6.42 -2.72 15.20
CA ILE A 97 -7.45 -3.09 14.23
C ILE A 97 -8.52 -2.00 14.11
N ALA A 98 -9.13 -1.57 15.23
CA ALA A 98 -10.16 -0.55 15.23
C ALA A 98 -9.65 0.79 14.66
N GLU A 99 -8.42 1.17 15.00
CA GLU A 99 -7.74 2.33 14.42
C GLU A 99 -7.61 2.19 12.90
N LEU A 100 -7.20 1.03 12.38
CA LEU A 100 -7.14 0.81 10.94
C LEU A 100 -8.53 0.90 10.28
N GLU A 101 -9.57 0.37 10.92
CA GLU A 101 -10.97 0.43 10.43
C GLU A 101 -11.53 1.86 10.41
N ASP A 102 -11.18 2.68 11.40
CA ASP A 102 -11.63 4.07 11.54
C ASP A 102 -10.81 5.05 10.68
N GLU A 103 -9.56 4.72 10.35
CA GLU A 103 -8.69 5.57 9.53
C GLU A 103 -9.19 5.63 8.08
N ARG A 104 -9.06 6.79 7.45
CA ARG A 104 -9.49 7.05 6.06
C ARG A 104 -8.29 7.45 5.23
N PHE A 105 -8.16 6.83 4.06
CA PHE A 105 -7.06 7.09 3.17
C PHE A 105 -7.52 7.69 1.84
N ALA A 106 -6.63 8.46 1.24
CA ALA A 106 -6.77 8.93 -0.13
C ALA A 106 -5.52 8.57 -0.92
N PHE A 107 -5.71 8.21 -2.19
CA PHE A 107 -4.64 7.76 -3.07
C PHE A 107 -4.78 8.36 -4.45
N LEU A 108 -3.66 8.50 -5.14
CA LEU A 108 -3.62 8.47 -6.59
C LEU A 108 -3.23 7.08 -7.05
N ILE A 109 -3.89 6.59 -8.10
CA ILE A 109 -3.51 5.36 -8.78
C ILE A 109 -3.37 5.58 -10.29
N SER A 110 -2.46 4.83 -10.92
CA SER A 110 -2.34 4.78 -12.38
C SER A 110 -2.94 3.50 -12.98
N SER A 111 -3.58 3.62 -14.15
CA SER A 111 -4.15 2.52 -14.91
C SER A 111 -3.66 2.55 -16.36
N GLY A 112 -3.10 1.43 -16.80
CA GLY A 112 -2.52 1.24 -18.15
C GLY A 112 -3.51 0.62 -19.14
N LEU A 113 -4.80 0.66 -18.83
CA LEU A 113 -5.85 0.21 -19.75
C LEU A 113 -5.94 1.14 -20.97
N PRO A 114 -6.51 0.69 -22.09
CA PRO A 114 -7.01 1.60 -23.11
C PRO A 114 -7.94 2.64 -22.47
N SER A 115 -7.77 3.92 -22.80
CA SER A 115 -8.57 5.00 -22.23
C SER A 115 -9.65 5.43 -23.21
N ASN A 116 -10.85 5.70 -22.69
CA ASN A 116 -11.87 6.50 -23.34
C ASN A 116 -12.03 7.79 -22.54
N ALA A 117 -12.14 8.93 -23.24
CA ALA A 117 -12.26 10.25 -22.60
C ALA A 117 -13.64 10.50 -21.97
N THR A 118 -14.64 9.68 -22.29
CA THR A 118 -16.07 9.98 -22.05
C THR A 118 -16.69 9.19 -20.89
N ASP A 119 -15.92 8.36 -20.18
CA ASP A 119 -16.39 7.57 -19.05
C ASP A 119 -15.37 7.52 -17.91
N ASP A 120 -15.79 7.18 -16.69
CA ASP A 120 -14.90 6.95 -15.55
C ASP A 120 -14.21 5.57 -15.62
N SER A 121 -13.98 5.03 -16.82
CA SER A 121 -13.40 3.70 -17.06
C SER A 121 -12.09 3.76 -17.84
N GLY A 122 -11.35 2.65 -17.83
CA GLY A 122 -10.16 2.53 -18.66
C GLY A 122 -8.89 3.09 -18.03
N GLY A 123 -8.00 3.60 -18.89
CA GLY A 123 -6.69 4.09 -18.49
C GLY A 123 -6.73 5.52 -17.96
N GLY A 124 -5.86 5.81 -17.00
CA GLY A 124 -5.66 7.16 -16.51
C GLY A 124 -4.98 7.24 -15.15
N VAL A 125 -4.98 8.45 -14.62
CA VAL A 125 -4.73 8.75 -13.21
C VAL A 125 -6.08 8.94 -12.53
N TYR A 126 -6.28 8.24 -11.42
CA TYR A 126 -7.50 8.33 -10.62
C TYR A 126 -7.15 8.74 -9.20
N LYS A 127 -7.96 9.64 -8.63
CA LYS A 127 -8.00 9.90 -7.19
C LYS A 127 -9.05 9.00 -6.56
N ILE A 128 -8.66 8.27 -5.54
CA ILE A 128 -9.50 7.38 -4.74
C ILE A 128 -9.51 7.95 -3.33
N GLN A 129 -10.69 8.25 -2.79
CA GLN A 129 -10.82 8.86 -1.48
C GLN A 129 -11.88 8.13 -0.66
N GLU A 130 -11.49 7.60 0.50
CA GLU A 130 -12.46 7.05 1.44
C GLU A 130 -13.25 8.17 2.12
N GLY A 131 -14.55 7.95 2.25
CA GLY A 131 -15.47 8.81 3.01
C GLY A 131 -16.23 8.00 4.05
N ASP A 132 -17.46 8.43 4.34
CA ASP A 132 -18.36 7.72 5.27
C ASP A 132 -19.16 6.59 4.61
N SER A 133 -19.06 6.46 3.28
CA SER A 133 -19.68 5.40 2.48
C SER A 133 -18.84 4.12 2.50
N ASP A 134 -19.50 2.96 2.31
CA ASP A 134 -18.84 1.65 2.16
C ASP A 134 -17.92 1.58 0.91
N TYR A 135 -18.10 2.49 -0.05
CA TYR A 135 -17.29 2.59 -1.26
C TYR A 135 -16.60 3.95 -1.34
N PRO A 136 -15.33 4.00 -1.81
CA PRO A 136 -14.61 5.26 -1.95
C PRO A 136 -15.17 6.10 -3.10
N ASP A 137 -15.00 7.41 -2.97
CA ASP A 137 -15.19 8.36 -4.05
C ASP A 137 -14.03 8.22 -5.06
N ILE A 138 -14.38 8.28 -6.35
CA ILE A 138 -13.43 8.03 -7.44
C ILE A 138 -13.57 9.12 -8.49
N GLU A 139 -12.46 9.78 -8.76
CA GLU A 139 -12.35 10.84 -9.75
C GLU A 139 -11.23 10.50 -10.73
N LYS A 140 -11.52 10.53 -12.04
CA LYS A 140 -10.48 10.43 -13.07
C LYS A 140 -9.89 11.82 -13.30
N LEU A 141 -8.64 12.01 -12.85
CA LEU A 141 -7.93 13.28 -12.99
C LEU A 141 -7.32 13.45 -14.38
N TYR A 142 -6.82 12.36 -14.97
CA TYR A 142 -6.15 12.41 -16.26
C TYR A 142 -6.44 11.15 -17.09
N PRO A 143 -7.04 11.24 -18.29
CA PRO A 143 -7.25 10.09 -19.15
C PRO A 143 -5.98 9.74 -19.93
N GLY A 144 -5.63 8.46 -20.02
CA GLY A 144 -4.52 8.03 -20.87
C GLY A 144 -4.09 6.61 -20.55
N ASN A 145 -3.25 6.02 -21.39
CA ASN A 145 -2.66 4.74 -21.01
C ASN A 145 -1.42 5.02 -20.14
N ILE A 146 -1.64 5.02 -18.82
CA ILE A 146 -0.65 5.45 -17.82
C ILE A 146 -0.15 4.25 -17.01
N HIS A 147 1.14 3.95 -17.12
CA HIS A 147 1.75 2.86 -16.35
C HIS A 147 2.51 3.41 -15.15
N GLY A 148 3.51 4.26 -15.37
CA GLY A 148 4.32 4.86 -14.32
C GLY A 148 3.73 6.18 -13.81
N MET A 149 3.80 6.38 -12.50
CA MET A 149 3.42 7.63 -11.84
C MET A 149 4.30 7.81 -10.59
N ILE A 150 4.81 9.02 -10.39
CA ILE A 150 5.63 9.37 -9.22
C ILE A 150 5.27 10.75 -8.69
N ARG A 151 5.57 11.01 -7.41
CA ARG A 151 5.64 12.38 -6.89
C ARG A 151 6.76 13.13 -7.58
N TYR A 152 6.49 14.37 -7.97
CA TYR A 152 7.49 15.21 -8.58
C TYR A 152 7.19 16.69 -8.32
N LYS A 153 8.12 17.37 -7.65
CA LYS A 153 7.91 18.73 -7.11
C LYS A 153 6.64 18.74 -6.25
N ASP A 154 5.75 19.72 -6.46
CA ASP A 154 4.50 19.86 -5.71
C ASP A 154 3.33 19.06 -6.32
N GLY A 155 3.58 18.28 -7.38
CA GLY A 155 2.56 17.48 -8.06
C GLY A 155 3.08 16.09 -8.42
N ILE A 156 2.75 15.62 -9.63
CA ILE A 156 3.14 14.28 -10.09
C ILE A 156 3.73 14.30 -11.51
N ALA A 157 4.52 13.28 -11.83
CA ALA A 157 4.92 12.99 -13.19
C ALA A 157 4.44 11.60 -13.60
N ILE A 158 3.92 11.48 -14.82
CA ILE A 158 3.34 10.25 -15.35
C ILE A 158 3.94 9.88 -16.70
N SER A 159 4.01 8.58 -16.99
CA SER A 159 4.36 8.07 -18.31
C SER A 159 3.09 7.72 -19.10
N SER A 160 2.77 8.56 -20.09
CA SER A 160 1.62 8.37 -20.99
C SER A 160 2.06 7.78 -22.33
N GLN A 161 1.45 6.65 -22.70
CA GLN A 161 1.68 6.08 -24.03
C GLN A 161 1.07 6.97 -25.12
N GLY A 162 1.93 7.49 -25.99
CA GLY A 162 1.55 8.31 -27.14
C GLY A 162 1.81 9.80 -26.94
N GLU A 163 1.82 10.27 -25.69
CA GLU A 163 2.06 11.69 -25.35
C GLU A 163 3.45 11.94 -24.77
N GLY A 164 3.97 10.99 -23.98
CA GLY A 164 5.31 11.07 -23.40
C GLY A 164 5.28 11.16 -21.88
N ILE A 165 6.20 11.94 -21.30
CA ILE A 165 6.17 12.24 -19.85
C ILE A 165 5.34 13.49 -19.64
N ILE A 166 4.33 13.39 -18.77
CA ILE A 166 3.44 14.50 -18.46
C ILE A 166 3.66 14.87 -17.00
N VAL A 167 3.87 16.16 -16.74
CA VAL A 167 4.01 16.70 -15.40
C VAL A 167 2.73 17.44 -15.04
N LEU A 168 2.06 16.98 -14.00
CA LEU A 168 0.89 17.64 -13.43
C LEU A 168 1.31 18.43 -12.18
N ASP A 169 0.75 19.62 -12.00
CA ASP A 169 0.96 20.43 -10.79
C ASP A 169 0.13 19.92 -9.60
N ALA A 170 0.13 20.66 -8.50
CA ALA A 170 -0.59 20.32 -7.26
C ALA A 170 -2.12 20.23 -7.46
N ASP A 171 -2.65 20.98 -8.42
CA ASP A 171 -4.06 20.99 -8.80
C ASP A 171 -4.36 20.00 -9.95
N TYR A 172 -3.38 19.14 -10.28
CA TYR A 172 -3.41 18.14 -11.34
C TYR A 172 -3.55 18.71 -12.76
N ASN A 173 -3.24 19.99 -12.97
CA ASN A 173 -3.20 20.58 -14.30
C ASN A 173 -1.89 20.26 -15.00
N VAL A 174 -1.94 20.07 -16.33
CA VAL A 174 -0.74 19.81 -17.13
C VAL A 174 0.16 21.04 -17.13
N SER A 175 1.33 20.92 -16.49
CA SER A 175 2.36 21.96 -16.42
C SER A 175 3.44 21.78 -17.49
N SER A 176 3.68 20.54 -17.93
CA SER A 176 4.70 20.22 -18.95
C SER A 176 4.41 18.89 -19.63
N VAL A 177 4.78 18.80 -20.91
CA VAL A 177 4.76 17.56 -21.70
C VAL A 177 6.12 17.41 -22.36
N ILE A 178 6.77 16.28 -22.11
CA ILE A 178 8.09 15.95 -22.66
C ILE A 178 7.89 14.78 -23.64
N PRO A 179 8.13 14.99 -24.94
CA PRO A 179 7.90 13.97 -25.94
C PRO A 179 8.87 12.80 -25.73
N LEU A 180 8.39 11.59 -26.02
CA LEU A 180 9.19 10.38 -25.98
C LEU A 180 9.39 9.78 -27.37
N PRO A 181 10.44 8.97 -27.58
CA PRO A 181 10.59 8.17 -28.79
C PRO A 181 9.32 7.35 -29.09
N LYS A 182 8.96 7.31 -30.37
CA LYS A 182 7.80 6.52 -30.84
C LYS A 182 7.97 5.05 -30.47
N SER A 183 6.85 4.37 -30.26
CA SER A 183 6.81 2.94 -29.97
C SER A 183 7.57 2.52 -28.71
N SER A 184 7.73 3.42 -27.74
CA SER A 184 8.39 3.14 -26.46
C SER A 184 7.50 2.36 -25.48
N ARG A 185 6.20 2.65 -25.47
CA ARG A 185 5.24 2.21 -24.44
C ARG A 185 5.85 2.42 -23.04
N PRO A 186 5.95 3.70 -22.61
CA PRO A 186 6.72 4.07 -21.45
C PRO A 186 6.05 3.51 -20.18
N HIS A 187 6.90 3.02 -19.29
CA HIS A 187 6.52 2.33 -18.08
C HIS A 187 7.08 3.10 -16.87
N GLY A 188 7.71 2.46 -15.88
CA GLY A 188 8.40 3.18 -14.79
C GLY A 188 9.26 4.35 -15.28
N LEU A 189 9.21 5.47 -14.57
CA LEU A 189 9.98 6.69 -14.85
C LEU A 189 10.58 7.27 -13.57
N ARG A 190 11.77 7.88 -13.67
CA ARG A 190 12.39 8.66 -12.59
C ARG A 190 13.18 9.86 -13.15
N PRO A 191 13.26 10.99 -12.41
CA PRO A 191 14.18 12.07 -12.74
C PRO A 191 15.63 11.59 -12.66
N PHE A 192 16.49 12.08 -13.55
CA PHE A 192 17.92 11.77 -13.52
C PHE A 192 18.73 12.88 -14.20
N LYS A 193 19.74 13.43 -13.50
CA LYS A 193 20.67 14.46 -14.00
C LYS A 193 20.00 15.60 -14.80
N GLY A 194 18.89 16.14 -14.29
CA GLY A 194 18.15 17.25 -14.92
C GLY A 194 17.26 16.84 -16.10
N GLY A 195 17.27 15.57 -16.50
CA GLY A 195 16.35 14.95 -17.43
C GLY A 195 15.57 13.82 -16.77
N TRP A 196 15.29 12.79 -17.55
CA TRP A 196 14.47 11.65 -17.13
C TRP A 196 15.07 10.34 -17.59
N VAL A 197 14.79 9.29 -16.84
CA VAL A 197 15.01 7.90 -17.23
C VAL A 197 13.70 7.16 -17.15
N PHE A 198 13.39 6.35 -18.15
CA PHE A 198 12.18 5.55 -18.17
C PHE A 198 12.39 4.16 -18.81
N ILE A 199 11.46 3.25 -18.51
CA ILE A 199 11.40 1.92 -19.13
C ILE A 199 10.65 1.99 -20.45
N SER A 200 11.31 1.58 -21.53
CA SER A 200 10.68 1.34 -22.84
C SER A 200 10.27 -0.13 -22.94
N SER A 201 9.05 -0.44 -22.52
CA SER A 201 8.55 -1.83 -22.46
C SER A 201 8.45 -2.51 -23.84
N TYR A 202 8.28 -1.72 -24.91
CA TYR A 202 8.25 -2.24 -26.28
C TYR A 202 9.64 -2.51 -26.86
N ASN A 203 10.67 -1.82 -26.38
CA ASN A 203 12.04 -2.00 -26.84
C ASN A 203 12.87 -2.93 -25.94
N ASP A 204 12.36 -3.30 -24.75
CA ASP A 204 13.16 -3.94 -23.70
C ASP A 204 14.45 -3.15 -23.43
N SER A 205 14.29 -1.87 -23.14
CA SER A 205 15.41 -0.98 -22.84
C SER A 205 15.06 -0.03 -21.70
N ILE A 206 16.12 0.50 -21.10
CA ILE A 206 16.08 1.70 -20.28
C ILE A 206 16.58 2.87 -21.12
N VAL A 207 15.85 3.98 -21.10
CA VAL A 207 16.10 5.14 -21.97
C VAL A 207 16.27 6.38 -21.10
N GLY A 208 17.37 7.10 -21.31
CA GLY A 208 17.62 8.41 -20.74
C GLY A 208 17.29 9.50 -21.73
N ILE A 209 16.61 10.55 -21.29
CA ILE A 209 16.22 11.71 -22.11
C ILE A 209 16.53 13.02 -21.41
N SER A 210 16.75 14.08 -22.19
CA SER A 210 16.82 15.45 -21.70
C SER A 210 15.44 15.96 -21.26
N SER A 211 15.41 17.12 -20.59
CA SER A 211 14.16 17.84 -20.28
C SER A 211 13.35 18.25 -21.52
N GLN A 212 13.96 18.21 -22.71
CA GLN A 212 13.36 18.55 -24.00
C GLN A 212 12.91 17.30 -24.77
N GLY A 213 13.16 16.09 -24.23
CA GLY A 213 12.79 14.82 -24.87
C GLY A 213 13.83 14.28 -25.85
N GLU A 214 15.05 14.82 -25.86
CA GLU A 214 16.15 14.28 -26.68
C GLU A 214 16.72 13.03 -26.01
N THR A 215 16.84 11.93 -26.75
CA THR A 215 17.46 10.70 -26.24
C THR A 215 18.94 10.92 -25.98
N LEU A 216 19.35 10.77 -24.71
CA LEU A 216 20.74 10.83 -24.26
C LEU A 216 21.41 9.46 -24.34
N PHE A 217 20.68 8.41 -23.98
CA PHE A 217 21.13 7.03 -24.10
C PHE A 217 19.93 6.07 -24.20
N GLU A 218 20.16 4.89 -24.76
CA GLU A 218 19.26 3.76 -24.70
C GLU A 218 20.08 2.49 -24.50
N TYR A 219 19.81 1.78 -23.40
CA TYR A 219 20.50 0.53 -23.08
C TYR A 219 19.51 -0.64 -23.18
N PRO A 220 19.60 -1.47 -24.25
CA PRO A 220 18.76 -2.66 -24.38
C PRO A 220 19.21 -3.75 -23.39
N PHE A 221 18.25 -4.46 -22.80
CA PHE A 221 18.56 -5.55 -21.84
C PHE A 221 19.20 -6.77 -22.51
N SER A 222 18.98 -6.95 -23.82
CA SER A 222 19.69 -7.91 -24.66
C SER A 222 19.51 -7.61 -26.15
N ASP A 223 20.20 -8.36 -27.00
CA ASP A 223 20.02 -8.30 -28.46
C ASP A 223 18.73 -8.96 -28.97
N LYS A 224 17.90 -9.53 -28.07
CA LYS A 224 16.72 -10.30 -28.43
C LYS A 224 15.62 -9.46 -29.09
N LYS A 225 15.43 -8.20 -28.68
CA LYS A 225 14.46 -7.31 -29.35
C LYS A 225 14.77 -7.17 -30.84
N THR A 226 16.05 -7.02 -31.17
CA THR A 226 16.54 -6.93 -32.55
C THR A 226 16.36 -8.26 -33.29
N LYS A 227 16.74 -9.39 -32.65
CA LYS A 227 16.64 -10.73 -33.28
C LYS A 227 15.20 -11.20 -33.52
N PHE A 228 14.27 -10.89 -32.62
CA PHE A 228 12.88 -11.37 -32.67
C PHE A 228 11.87 -10.29 -33.07
N SER A 229 12.35 -9.09 -33.42
CA SER A 229 11.54 -7.91 -33.76
C SER A 229 10.49 -7.52 -32.70
N SER A 230 10.54 -8.08 -31.50
CA SER A 230 9.54 -7.89 -30.45
C SER A 230 10.14 -8.07 -29.06
N ALA A 231 9.63 -7.34 -28.06
CA ALA A 231 10.09 -7.42 -26.68
C ALA A 231 10.00 -8.87 -26.15
N GLN A 232 11.07 -9.35 -25.54
CA GLN A 232 11.28 -10.67 -24.97
C GLN A 232 11.49 -10.67 -23.44
N HIS A 233 11.73 -9.52 -22.78
CA HIS A 233 11.93 -9.43 -21.32
C HIS A 233 10.69 -8.94 -20.56
N HIS A 234 9.93 -8.00 -21.15
CA HIS A 234 8.78 -7.35 -20.52
C HIS A 234 9.18 -6.66 -19.21
N CYS A 235 9.97 -5.60 -19.34
CA CYS A 235 10.33 -4.68 -18.26
C CYS A 235 9.13 -3.86 -17.79
N ASN A 236 9.05 -3.57 -16.48
CA ASN A 236 7.85 -3.01 -15.85
C ASN A 236 8.08 -1.67 -15.14
N ASP A 237 8.98 -1.61 -14.17
CA ASP A 237 9.19 -0.42 -13.36
C ASP A 237 10.68 -0.22 -13.06
N LEU A 238 11.05 0.96 -12.59
CA LEU A 238 12.41 1.29 -12.19
C LEU A 238 12.45 2.22 -10.98
N ILE A 239 13.51 2.09 -10.18
CA ILE A 239 13.94 3.11 -9.20
C ILE A 239 15.39 3.50 -9.48
N VAL A 240 15.74 4.77 -9.27
CA VAL A 240 17.10 5.29 -9.43
C VAL A 240 17.71 5.55 -8.06
N VAL A 241 18.91 5.02 -7.82
CA VAL A 241 19.71 5.23 -6.61
C VAL A 241 21.11 5.65 -7.04
N GLY A 242 21.43 6.94 -6.90
CA GLY A 242 22.67 7.52 -7.41
C GLY A 242 22.77 7.40 -8.94
N SER A 243 23.86 6.79 -9.43
CA SER A 243 24.08 6.52 -10.87
C SER A 243 23.51 5.18 -11.34
N PHE A 244 22.75 4.46 -10.50
CA PHE A 244 22.23 3.15 -10.84
C PHE A 244 20.70 3.17 -10.91
N ALA A 245 20.14 2.44 -11.87
CA ALA A 245 18.73 2.11 -11.92
C ALA A 245 18.51 0.63 -11.64
N TYR A 246 17.50 0.31 -10.84
CA TYR A 246 17.05 -1.05 -10.60
C TYR A 246 15.76 -1.28 -11.35
N VAL A 247 15.76 -2.21 -12.30
CA VAL A 247 14.67 -2.44 -13.24
C VAL A 247 14.04 -3.81 -13.01
N SER A 248 12.72 -3.84 -12.83
CA SER A 248 11.96 -5.08 -12.75
C SER A 248 11.52 -5.59 -14.13
N MET A 249 11.51 -6.90 -14.30
CA MET A 249 11.07 -7.53 -15.56
C MET A 249 10.53 -8.95 -15.38
N PHE A 250 9.64 -9.38 -16.27
CA PHE A 250 9.04 -10.74 -16.19
C PHE A 250 10.02 -11.86 -16.49
N SER A 251 11.10 -11.57 -17.21
CA SER A 251 12.11 -12.56 -17.54
C SER A 251 13.47 -11.91 -17.72
N VAL A 252 14.40 -12.26 -16.83
CA VAL A 252 15.80 -11.81 -16.92
C VAL A 252 16.46 -12.44 -18.15
N SER A 253 16.21 -13.72 -18.45
CA SER A 253 16.75 -14.36 -19.66
C SER A 253 16.09 -13.91 -20.95
N GLY A 254 14.92 -13.26 -20.90
CA GLY A 254 14.16 -12.85 -22.09
C GLY A 254 13.39 -14.01 -22.76
N ASN A 255 12.72 -14.84 -21.97
CA ASN A 255 11.99 -16.03 -22.40
C ASN A 255 10.54 -16.10 -21.89
N TRP A 256 9.96 -14.98 -21.41
CA TRP A 256 8.58 -14.98 -20.89
C TRP A 256 7.54 -15.44 -21.93
N LYS A 257 7.74 -15.11 -23.21
CA LYS A 257 6.89 -15.58 -24.32
C LYS A 257 6.95 -17.09 -24.57
N ARG A 258 7.96 -17.76 -24.01
CA ARG A 258 8.13 -19.22 -24.04
C ARG A 258 7.67 -19.89 -22.74
N GLY A 259 6.99 -19.15 -21.86
CA GLY A 259 6.50 -19.65 -20.58
C GLY A 259 7.56 -19.71 -19.48
N VAL A 260 8.77 -19.17 -19.71
CA VAL A 260 9.82 -19.08 -18.69
C VAL A 260 9.71 -17.74 -17.97
N TYR A 261 9.15 -17.77 -16.76
CA TYR A 261 8.99 -16.61 -15.88
C TYR A 261 10.11 -16.55 -14.83
N ASP A 262 11.35 -16.39 -15.30
CA ASP A 262 12.56 -16.15 -14.50
C ASP A 262 12.75 -14.65 -14.23
N GLY A 263 11.66 -13.99 -13.84
CA GLY A 263 11.65 -12.55 -13.59
C GLY A 263 12.58 -12.16 -12.46
N GLY A 264 12.90 -10.87 -12.39
CA GLY A 264 13.89 -10.40 -11.45
C GLY A 264 14.10 -8.89 -11.49
N LEU A 265 15.16 -8.49 -10.82
CA LEU A 265 15.65 -7.12 -10.76
C LEU A 265 17.05 -7.06 -11.38
N VAL A 266 17.22 -6.15 -12.34
CA VAL A 266 18.50 -5.87 -12.99
C VAL A 266 18.94 -4.48 -12.60
N GLU A 267 20.14 -4.37 -12.02
CA GLU A 267 20.84 -3.12 -11.82
C GLU A 267 21.48 -2.69 -13.14
N VAL A 268 21.32 -1.42 -13.50
CA VAL A 268 21.91 -0.79 -14.68
C VAL A 268 22.68 0.44 -14.24
N ASN A 269 23.97 0.49 -14.54
CA ASN A 269 24.74 1.71 -14.40
C ASN A 269 24.32 2.69 -15.51
N LEU A 270 23.71 3.81 -15.13
CA LEU A 270 23.15 4.79 -16.07
C LEU A 270 24.23 5.60 -16.81
N ASP A 271 25.48 5.56 -16.36
CA ASP A 271 26.60 6.25 -17.00
C ASP A 271 27.30 5.36 -18.04
N THR A 272 27.29 4.03 -17.86
CA THR A 272 28.04 3.09 -18.72
C THR A 272 27.17 2.09 -19.47
N GLY A 273 25.93 1.87 -19.03
CA GLY A 273 25.05 0.82 -19.52
C GLY A 273 25.42 -0.59 -19.03
N GLU A 274 26.39 -0.72 -18.13
CA GLU A 274 26.73 -2.02 -17.51
C GLU A 274 25.53 -2.55 -16.71
N MET A 275 25.25 -3.84 -16.83
CA MET A 275 24.09 -4.46 -16.22
C MET A 275 24.49 -5.63 -15.33
N LYS A 276 23.82 -5.78 -14.19
CA LYS A 276 23.99 -6.89 -13.25
C LYS A 276 22.65 -7.39 -12.74
N VAL A 277 22.48 -8.71 -12.72
CA VAL A 277 21.30 -9.33 -12.11
C VAL A 277 21.45 -9.27 -10.59
N VAL A 278 20.49 -8.62 -9.92
CA VAL A 278 20.48 -8.48 -8.45
C VAL A 278 19.69 -9.62 -7.81
N VAL A 279 18.52 -9.93 -8.35
CA VAL A 279 17.69 -11.07 -7.94
C VAL A 279 16.97 -11.63 -9.17
N ASN A 280 16.71 -12.93 -9.18
CA ASN A 280 15.96 -13.63 -10.22
C ASN A 280 14.99 -14.66 -9.61
N ASN A 281 14.30 -15.43 -10.45
CA ASN A 281 13.27 -16.41 -10.06
C ASN A 281 12.03 -15.80 -9.39
N LEU A 282 11.80 -14.50 -9.60
CA LEU A 282 10.54 -13.84 -9.28
C LEU A 282 9.54 -14.08 -10.41
N THR A 283 8.25 -14.12 -10.07
CA THR A 283 7.18 -14.42 -11.00
C THR A 283 6.40 -13.16 -11.35
N MET A 284 6.71 -12.62 -12.53
CA MET A 284 6.11 -11.39 -13.06
C MET A 284 6.29 -10.16 -12.13
N PRO A 285 7.50 -9.83 -11.67
CA PRO A 285 7.67 -8.69 -10.76
C PRO A 285 7.31 -7.34 -11.41
N HIS A 286 6.69 -6.44 -10.64
CA HIS A 286 6.27 -5.11 -11.10
C HIS A 286 6.97 -4.01 -10.31
N SER A 287 6.29 -3.31 -9.39
CA SER A 287 6.90 -2.15 -8.74
C SER A 287 8.14 -2.51 -7.94
N VAL A 288 9.11 -1.61 -8.05
CA VAL A 288 10.36 -1.61 -7.30
C VAL A 288 10.53 -0.23 -6.69
N ASP A 289 10.97 -0.20 -5.44
CA ASP A 289 11.28 1.04 -4.76
C ASP A 289 12.50 0.91 -3.83
N PHE A 290 13.01 2.04 -3.36
CA PHE A 290 14.14 2.13 -2.44
C PHE A 290 13.82 3.07 -1.29
N ILE A 291 13.50 2.47 -0.13
CA ILE A 291 13.02 3.19 1.05
C ILE A 291 13.92 2.81 2.23
N ASP A 292 14.28 3.76 3.08
CA ASP A 292 15.12 3.52 4.28
C ASP A 292 16.39 2.68 4.04
N GLY A 293 17.02 2.86 2.87
CA GLY A 293 18.26 2.17 2.53
C GLY A 293 18.12 0.73 2.02
N SER A 294 16.90 0.23 1.77
CA SER A 294 16.70 -1.10 1.19
C SER A 294 15.70 -1.14 0.03
N LEU A 295 15.94 -2.09 -0.88
CA LEU A 295 15.04 -2.33 -2.02
C LEU A 295 13.76 -3.03 -1.56
N ARG A 296 12.64 -2.63 -2.14
CA ARG A 296 11.37 -3.36 -2.12
C ARG A 296 10.99 -3.76 -3.53
N ILE A 297 10.38 -4.93 -3.68
CA ILE A 297 9.86 -5.38 -4.97
C ILE A 297 8.60 -6.21 -4.79
N LEU A 298 7.65 -6.03 -5.70
CA LEU A 298 6.43 -6.81 -5.76
C LEU A 298 6.61 -8.05 -6.63
N ASN A 299 6.48 -9.24 -6.05
CA ASN A 299 6.41 -10.50 -6.79
C ASN A 299 4.96 -10.80 -7.21
N SER A 300 4.52 -10.07 -8.23
CA SER A 300 3.11 -9.81 -8.51
C SER A 300 2.23 -11.04 -8.68
N PHE A 301 2.71 -12.07 -9.37
CA PHE A 301 1.89 -13.25 -9.59
C PHE A 301 1.63 -14.05 -8.31
N LYS A 302 2.60 -14.05 -7.39
CA LYS A 302 2.49 -14.73 -6.10
C LYS A 302 1.85 -13.86 -5.02
N GLY A 303 1.58 -12.59 -5.31
CA GLY A 303 1.01 -11.66 -4.33
C GLY A 303 1.99 -11.23 -3.24
N GLU A 304 3.30 -11.43 -3.42
CA GLU A 304 4.28 -11.21 -2.35
C GLU A 304 4.84 -9.78 -2.41
N VAL A 305 4.91 -9.16 -1.23
CA VAL A 305 5.68 -7.93 -0.99
C VAL A 305 7.03 -8.36 -0.44
N LEU A 306 8.09 -8.16 -1.22
CA LEU A 306 9.45 -8.56 -0.84
C LEU A 306 10.23 -7.36 -0.30
N THR A 307 10.76 -7.47 0.92
CA THR A 307 11.59 -6.46 1.58
C THR A 307 12.86 -7.10 2.15
N ASN A 308 13.79 -6.32 2.73
CA ASN A 308 14.96 -6.81 3.46
C ASN A 308 15.66 -8.04 2.82
N ASN A 309 16.46 -7.82 1.78
CA ASN A 309 17.11 -8.91 1.03
C ASN A 309 16.11 -9.84 0.29
N PHE A 310 15.00 -9.27 -0.18
CA PHE A 310 13.97 -9.96 -0.98
C PHE A 310 13.23 -11.07 -0.24
N GLU A 311 13.15 -10.99 1.10
CA GLU A 311 12.32 -11.86 1.92
C GLU A 311 10.84 -11.45 1.82
N SER A 312 9.96 -12.45 1.79
CA SER A 312 8.51 -12.22 1.73
C SER A 312 8.00 -11.70 3.07
N GLN A 313 7.61 -10.42 3.09
CA GLN A 313 7.05 -9.79 4.28
C GLN A 313 5.54 -10.02 4.38
N PHE A 314 4.82 -9.90 3.25
CA PHE A 314 3.38 -10.10 3.17
C PHE A 314 3.01 -10.88 1.91
N VAL A 315 1.94 -11.67 1.98
CA VAL A 315 1.39 -12.42 0.84
C VAL A 315 -0.10 -12.11 0.72
N LEU A 316 -0.48 -11.51 -0.41
CA LEU A 316 -1.86 -11.16 -0.74
C LEU A 316 -2.44 -12.13 -1.77
N SER A 317 -3.77 -12.14 -1.88
CA SER A 317 -4.47 -13.05 -2.80
C SER A 317 -4.63 -12.50 -4.22
N GLY A 318 -4.38 -11.20 -4.46
CA GLY A 318 -4.48 -10.57 -5.78
C GLY A 318 -3.15 -10.41 -6.50
N PHE A 319 -3.19 -9.74 -7.66
CA PHE A 319 -2.01 -9.45 -8.48
C PHE A 319 -1.39 -8.11 -8.08
N VAL A 320 -0.36 -8.14 -7.22
CA VAL A 320 0.20 -6.94 -6.60
C VAL A 320 1.05 -6.14 -7.59
N ARG A 321 0.77 -4.85 -7.78
CA ARG A 321 1.46 -4.03 -8.78
C ARG A 321 1.82 -2.62 -8.31
N GLY A 322 0.96 -1.93 -7.58
CA GLY A 322 1.29 -0.63 -6.97
C GLY A 322 1.77 -0.80 -5.54
N TYR A 323 2.74 0.01 -5.10
CA TYR A 323 3.32 -0.04 -3.77
C TYR A 323 3.58 1.37 -3.24
N GLU A 324 3.29 1.58 -1.95
CA GLU A 324 3.65 2.77 -1.17
C GLU A 324 3.68 2.37 0.31
N GLU A 325 4.43 3.08 1.15
CA GLU A 325 4.38 2.86 2.60
C GLU A 325 4.52 4.17 3.39
N ASN A 326 3.99 4.17 4.61
CA ASN A 326 4.31 5.16 5.62
C ASN A 326 4.86 4.46 6.89
N ASP A 327 4.96 5.19 7.99
CA ASP A 327 5.51 4.65 9.25
C ASP A 327 4.69 3.48 9.80
N LYS A 328 3.36 3.50 9.62
CA LYS A 328 2.43 2.53 10.24
C LYS A 328 1.93 1.47 9.26
N TYR A 329 1.70 1.85 8.00
CA TYR A 329 1.03 1.02 7.01
C TYR A 329 1.83 0.84 5.73
N CYS A 330 1.63 -0.33 5.13
CA CYS A 330 2.03 -0.65 3.77
C CYS A 330 0.76 -0.67 2.90
N PHE A 331 0.81 -0.01 1.75
CA PHE A 331 -0.30 0.10 0.81
C PHE A 331 0.05 -0.63 -0.48
N VAL A 332 -0.80 -1.58 -0.87
CA VAL A 332 -0.55 -2.42 -2.04
C VAL A 332 -1.73 -2.36 -2.99
N GLY A 333 -1.48 -1.86 -4.19
CA GLY A 333 -2.42 -1.91 -5.30
C GLY A 333 -2.50 -3.31 -5.90
N GLU A 334 -3.66 -3.94 -5.81
CA GLU A 334 -3.95 -5.24 -6.41
C GLU A 334 -4.80 -5.06 -7.66
N SER A 335 -4.31 -5.56 -8.78
CA SER A 335 -5.04 -5.59 -10.04
C SER A 335 -5.78 -6.89 -10.25
N LYS A 336 -6.78 -6.85 -11.15
CA LYS A 336 -7.47 -8.05 -11.60
C LYS A 336 -6.48 -9.03 -12.23
N ASN A 337 -6.35 -10.22 -11.65
CA ASN A 337 -5.45 -11.24 -12.17
C ASN A 337 -6.01 -11.89 -13.45
N ARG A 338 -5.40 -11.58 -14.60
CA ARG A 338 -5.73 -12.17 -15.91
C ARG A 338 -4.84 -13.36 -16.30
N ASN A 339 -3.85 -13.68 -15.46
CA ASN A 339 -2.79 -14.65 -15.75
C ASN A 339 -2.99 -15.99 -15.02
N PHE A 340 -4.13 -16.22 -14.39
CA PHE A 340 -4.37 -17.38 -13.53
C PHE A 340 -4.18 -18.75 -14.21
N SER A 341 -4.38 -18.83 -15.52
CA SER A 341 -4.21 -20.07 -16.30
C SER A 341 -2.75 -20.38 -16.67
N ARG A 342 -1.81 -19.45 -16.44
CA ARG A 342 -0.43 -19.55 -16.97
C ARG A 342 0.55 -20.30 -16.07
N LEU A 343 0.18 -20.60 -14.82
CA LEU A 343 1.06 -21.26 -13.85
C LEU A 343 0.28 -22.32 -13.05
N ASN A 344 0.97 -23.42 -12.71
CA ASN A 344 0.40 -24.68 -12.27
C ASN A 344 -0.54 -24.61 -11.03
N VAL A 345 -1.47 -25.56 -11.00
CA VAL A 345 -2.63 -25.70 -10.12
C VAL A 345 -2.22 -26.21 -8.74
N GLY A 346 -1.73 -25.32 -7.87
CA GLY A 346 -1.39 -25.67 -6.48
C GLY A 346 -1.41 -24.47 -5.52
N ARG A 347 -1.95 -23.34 -5.97
CA ARG A 347 -2.00 -22.10 -5.20
C ARG A 347 -3.34 -21.92 -4.50
N SER A 348 -3.32 -21.18 -3.41
CA SER A 348 -4.50 -20.63 -2.76
C SER A 348 -5.37 -19.87 -3.78
N PRO A 349 -6.70 -19.79 -3.55
CA PRO A 349 -7.59 -18.99 -4.39
C PRO A 349 -7.04 -17.58 -4.59
N VAL A 350 -7.08 -17.11 -5.84
CA VAL A 350 -6.57 -15.79 -6.21
C VAL A 350 -7.73 -14.87 -6.53
N SER A 351 -7.69 -13.66 -5.95
CA SER A 351 -8.71 -12.65 -6.18
C SER A 351 -8.70 -12.17 -7.64
N VAL A 352 -9.91 -11.96 -8.16
CA VAL A 352 -10.15 -11.36 -9.49
C VAL A 352 -10.60 -9.91 -9.38
N ASP A 353 -10.58 -9.36 -8.17
CA ASP A 353 -10.99 -7.99 -7.87
C ASP A 353 -9.81 -7.04 -8.05
N SER A 354 -10.10 -5.75 -8.05
CA SER A 354 -9.09 -4.70 -8.03
C SER A 354 -9.35 -3.86 -6.78
N LYS A 355 -8.29 -3.56 -6.04
CA LYS A 355 -8.38 -2.96 -4.72
C LYS A 355 -7.05 -2.38 -4.29
N VAL A 356 -7.07 -1.51 -3.28
CA VAL A 356 -5.88 -1.16 -2.49
C VAL A 356 -5.99 -1.88 -1.17
N THR A 357 -4.98 -2.67 -0.80
CA THR A 357 -4.92 -3.33 0.50
C THR A 357 -4.00 -2.54 1.43
N VAL A 358 -4.53 -2.18 2.60
CA VAL A 358 -3.84 -1.45 3.66
C VAL A 358 -3.43 -2.44 4.74
N ILE A 359 -2.13 -2.58 4.96
CA ILE A 359 -1.55 -3.59 5.86
C ILE A 359 -0.84 -2.89 7.02
N HIS A 360 -1.17 -3.26 8.25
CA HIS A 360 -0.43 -2.77 9.43
C HIS A 360 0.96 -3.41 9.49
N LYS A 361 2.02 -2.62 9.31
CA LYS A 361 3.39 -3.11 9.07
C LYS A 361 3.91 -4.03 10.17
N LYS A 362 3.57 -3.73 11.44
CA LYS A 362 4.05 -4.46 12.62
C LYS A 362 3.27 -5.75 12.91
N ARG A 363 1.98 -5.79 12.58
CA ARG A 363 1.08 -6.90 12.98
C ARG A 363 0.62 -7.78 11.82
N GLY A 364 0.65 -7.26 10.59
CA GLY A 364 0.28 -7.98 9.38
C GLY A 364 -1.22 -8.16 9.15
N PHE A 365 -2.11 -7.66 10.02
CA PHE A 365 -3.52 -7.57 9.68
C PHE A 365 -3.74 -6.47 8.63
N CYS A 366 -4.81 -6.61 7.85
CA CYS A 366 -5.09 -5.70 6.74
C CYS A 366 -6.60 -5.52 6.51
N ARG A 367 -6.95 -4.42 5.85
CA ARG A 367 -8.26 -4.23 5.22
C ARG A 367 -8.09 -3.84 3.75
N SER A 368 -9.17 -3.89 2.98
CA SER A 368 -9.13 -3.57 1.55
C SER A 368 -10.10 -2.45 1.22
N ILE A 369 -9.66 -1.57 0.32
CA ILE A 369 -10.43 -0.49 -0.28
C ILE A 369 -10.79 -0.96 -1.70
N PRO A 370 -12.05 -1.36 -1.95
CA PRO A 370 -12.44 -1.95 -3.22
C PRO A 370 -12.47 -0.91 -4.34
N LEU A 371 -12.01 -1.30 -5.53
CA LEU A 371 -12.15 -0.51 -6.75
C LEU A 371 -13.26 -1.09 -7.63
N PRO A 372 -13.99 -0.24 -8.39
CA PRO A 372 -15.00 -0.71 -9.31
C PRO A 372 -14.37 -1.49 -10.46
N LYS A 373 -15.10 -2.46 -11.01
CA LYS A 373 -14.64 -3.33 -12.12
C LYS A 373 -14.09 -2.57 -13.35
N ARG A 374 -14.51 -1.32 -13.53
CA ARG A 374 -14.10 -0.42 -14.61
C ARG A 374 -12.65 0.08 -14.46
N ILE A 375 -12.08 0.00 -13.26
CA ILE A 375 -10.67 0.25 -12.95
C ILE A 375 -10.06 -1.09 -12.52
N SER A 376 -9.73 -1.92 -13.52
CA SER A 376 -9.24 -3.28 -13.25
C SER A 376 -7.72 -3.37 -13.00
N GLU A 377 -7.06 -2.22 -12.98
CA GLU A 377 -5.61 -2.09 -13.07
C GLU A 377 -5.08 -0.96 -12.18
N VAL A 378 -4.23 -1.31 -11.22
CA VAL A 378 -3.42 -0.40 -10.41
C VAL A 378 -1.95 -0.66 -10.77
N HIS A 379 -1.26 0.24 -11.46
CA HIS A 379 0.16 0.07 -11.82
C HIS A 379 1.10 0.78 -10.85
N SER A 380 0.73 1.96 -10.38
CA SER A 380 1.43 2.73 -9.38
C SER A 380 0.42 3.28 -8.37
N LEU A 381 0.90 3.58 -7.17
CA LEU A 381 0.10 4.07 -6.06
C LEU A 381 0.88 5.19 -5.36
N ILE A 382 0.18 6.25 -4.98
CA ILE A 382 0.71 7.40 -4.26
C ILE A 382 -0.29 7.74 -3.16
N LEU A 383 0.12 7.69 -1.90
CA LEU A 383 -0.69 8.15 -0.76
C LEU A 383 -0.89 9.68 -0.79
N LEU A 384 -2.06 10.22 -0.49
CA LEU A 384 -2.28 11.68 -0.48
C LEU A 384 -2.14 12.31 0.90
#